data_AF-K2KC37-F1
#
_entry.id   AF-K2KC37-F1
#
_cell.length_a   1.000
_cell.length_b   1.000
_cell.length_c   1.000
_cell.angle_alpha   90.00
_cell.angle_beta   90.00
_cell.angle_gamma   90.00
#
_symmetry.space_group_name_H-M   'P 1'
#
loop_
_entity.id
_entity.type
_entity.pdbx_description
1 polymer ?
#
loop_
_entity_poly.entity_id
_entity_poly.type
_entity_poly.pdbx_seq_one_letter_code
_entity_poly.pdbx_strand_id
1 'polypeptide(L)'
;MLAKFAPKAMQFQRCLEGTDAFDAIKHFACARYADAHQARLRHFLPQQYLLTDNDRWLASCGVRGAADNTLFLEQYLDGPIEAVLAQRAGHDLSRRQIVEVGNLAGEAGGARLMILALTRYLAQSGVDYVVFTATRELQSAFSRLGLEPWFLADASALKLGDDAQEWGRYYQNKPAVFAGSVQAGWQAIQAQPVLMRILSAIAPEITDVV
;
A
#
# COMPACT_ATOMS: atom_id res chain seq x y z
N MET A 1 25.49 -23.55 -22.95
CA MET A 1 24.16 -23.81 -22.35
C MET A 1 24.33 -23.97 -20.84
N LEU A 2 24.37 -22.87 -20.08
CA LEU A 2 24.32 -22.86 -18.60
C LEU A 2 23.73 -21.50 -18.15
N ALA A 3 22.46 -21.28 -18.50
CA ALA A 3 21.61 -20.27 -17.87
C ALA A 3 20.61 -21.03 -16.99
N LYS A 4 21.06 -21.56 -15.86
CA LYS A 4 20.18 -22.18 -14.86
C LYS A 4 20.70 -21.78 -13.49
N PHE A 5 19.78 -21.29 -12.66
CA PHE A 5 19.99 -20.77 -11.31
C PHE A 5 20.45 -19.30 -11.23
N ALA A 6 19.73 -18.41 -11.92
CA ALA A 6 19.44 -17.14 -11.25
C ALA A 6 18.58 -17.49 -10.01
N PRO A 7 18.84 -16.94 -8.81
CA PRO A 7 17.96 -17.14 -7.68
C PRO A 7 16.54 -16.72 -8.09
N LYS A 8 15.54 -17.53 -7.74
CA LYS A 8 14.13 -17.21 -7.96
C LYS A 8 13.79 -16.00 -7.10
N ALA A 9 13.98 -14.82 -7.64
CA ALA A 9 13.63 -13.57 -6.98
C ALA A 9 12.11 -13.45 -6.92
N MET A 10 11.60 -12.93 -5.81
CA MET A 10 10.22 -12.48 -5.73
C MET A 10 9.97 -11.44 -6.82
N GLN A 11 8.85 -11.53 -7.51
CA GLN A 11 8.49 -10.60 -8.59
C GLN A 11 7.58 -9.51 -8.04
N PHE A 12 7.87 -8.26 -8.41
CA PHE A 12 7.05 -7.11 -8.08
C PHE A 12 6.49 -6.53 -9.38
N GLN A 13 5.18 -6.65 -9.56
CA GLN A 13 4.51 -6.38 -10.82
C GLN A 13 3.49 -5.26 -10.64
N ARG A 14 3.32 -4.44 -11.68
CA ARG A 14 2.28 -3.43 -11.74
C ARG A 14 1.26 -3.84 -12.81
N CYS A 15 -0.01 -3.69 -12.47
CA CYS A 15 -1.15 -3.99 -13.31
C CYS A 15 -2.06 -2.77 -13.35
N LEU A 16 -2.47 -2.37 -14.56
CA LEU A 16 -3.37 -1.25 -14.77
C LEU A 16 -4.82 -1.74 -14.83
N GLU A 17 -5.75 -0.89 -14.43
CA GLU A 17 -7.18 -1.15 -14.55
C GLU A 17 -7.58 -1.54 -15.97
N GLY A 18 -8.42 -2.57 -16.07
CA GLY A 18 -8.94 -3.10 -17.35
C GLY A 18 -8.20 -4.30 -17.92
N THR A 19 -7.13 -4.79 -17.30
CA THR A 19 -6.44 -6.04 -17.70
C THR A 19 -6.97 -7.26 -16.93
N ASP A 20 -6.82 -8.45 -17.51
CA ASP A 20 -7.16 -9.72 -16.83
C ASP A 20 -6.36 -9.89 -15.53
N ALA A 21 -5.10 -9.43 -15.51
CA ALA A 21 -4.25 -9.45 -14.34
C ALA A 21 -4.79 -8.56 -13.21
N PHE A 22 -5.34 -7.38 -13.55
CA PHE A 22 -5.98 -6.50 -12.57
C PHE A 22 -7.21 -7.16 -11.93
N ASP A 23 -8.05 -7.83 -12.72
CA ASP A 23 -9.20 -8.55 -12.18
C ASP A 23 -8.78 -9.75 -11.33
N ALA A 24 -7.73 -10.48 -11.71
CA ALA A 24 -7.19 -11.55 -10.88
C ALA A 24 -6.69 -11.01 -9.51
N ILE A 25 -6.01 -9.86 -9.50
CA ILE A 25 -5.58 -9.18 -8.25
C ILE A 25 -6.78 -8.78 -7.39
N LYS A 26 -7.83 -8.24 -7.99
CA LYS A 26 -9.07 -7.92 -7.27
C LYS A 26 -9.70 -9.14 -6.62
N HIS A 27 -9.74 -10.28 -7.32
CA HIS A 27 -10.27 -11.52 -6.75
C HIS A 27 -9.44 -11.99 -5.54
N PHE A 28 -8.11 -11.93 -5.64
CA PHE A 28 -7.24 -12.24 -4.50
C PHE A 28 -7.49 -11.31 -3.31
N ALA A 29 -7.55 -10.00 -3.54
CA ALA A 29 -7.82 -9.03 -2.49
C ALA A 29 -9.20 -9.24 -1.87
N CYS A 30 -10.24 -9.46 -2.67
CA CYS A 30 -11.58 -9.81 -2.22
C CYS A 30 -11.58 -11.04 -1.30
N ALA A 31 -10.90 -12.13 -1.71
CA ALA A 31 -10.82 -13.34 -0.91
C ALA A 31 -10.16 -13.08 0.45
N ARG A 32 -9.05 -12.33 0.49
CA ARG A 32 -8.36 -11.98 1.73
C ARG A 32 -9.19 -11.08 2.64
N TYR A 33 -9.88 -10.09 2.10
CA TYR A 33 -10.78 -9.22 2.88
C TYR A 33 -12.01 -9.99 3.40
N ALA A 34 -12.55 -10.92 2.62
CA ALA A 34 -13.63 -11.81 3.06
C ALA A 34 -13.16 -12.72 4.20
N ASP A 35 -11.99 -13.34 4.07
CA ASP A 35 -11.41 -14.22 5.08
C ASP A 35 -11.12 -13.47 6.40
N ALA A 36 -10.46 -12.31 6.32
CA ALA A 36 -10.00 -11.57 7.50
C ALA A 36 -11.09 -10.73 8.18
N HIS A 37 -12.06 -10.24 7.40
CA HIS A 37 -13.02 -9.23 7.87
C HIS A 37 -14.47 -9.55 7.56
N GLN A 38 -14.78 -10.65 6.86
CA GLN A 38 -16.12 -10.90 6.31
C GLN A 38 -16.60 -9.72 5.44
N ALA A 39 -15.65 -9.04 4.80
CA ALA A 39 -15.91 -7.87 3.97
C ALA A 39 -16.11 -8.30 2.51
N ARG A 40 -16.94 -7.55 1.80
CA ARG A 40 -17.11 -7.61 0.36
C ARG A 40 -16.52 -6.34 -0.26
N LEU A 41 -15.22 -6.38 -0.51
CA LEU A 41 -14.49 -5.24 -1.04
C LEU A 41 -14.99 -4.86 -2.44
N ARG A 42 -15.47 -3.64 -2.61
CA ARG A 42 -15.93 -3.12 -3.91
C ARG A 42 -15.07 -2.01 -4.50
N HIS A 43 -14.43 -1.22 -3.65
CA HIS A 43 -13.64 -0.09 -4.09
C HIS A 43 -12.19 -0.53 -4.30
N PHE A 44 -11.68 -0.29 -5.50
CA PHE A 44 -10.30 -0.59 -5.87
C PHE A 44 -9.62 0.67 -6.41
N LEU A 45 -8.37 0.86 -6.03
CA LEU A 45 -7.51 1.89 -6.62
C LEU A 45 -7.08 1.45 -8.03
N PRO A 46 -6.84 2.39 -8.95
CA PRO A 46 -6.77 2.13 -10.39
C PRO A 46 -5.45 1.48 -10.83
N GLN A 47 -4.42 1.54 -9.99
CA GLN A 47 -3.18 0.79 -10.20
C GLN A 47 -3.09 -0.29 -9.13
N GLN A 48 -2.87 -1.52 -9.53
CA GLN A 48 -2.65 -2.63 -8.61
C GLN A 48 -1.21 -3.13 -8.72
N TYR A 49 -0.65 -3.50 -7.59
CA TYR A 49 0.69 -4.07 -7.50
C TYR A 49 0.58 -5.45 -6.88
N LEU A 50 1.33 -6.39 -7.42
CA LEU A 50 1.36 -7.77 -6.97
C LEU A 50 2.79 -8.16 -6.62
N LEU A 51 2.95 -8.78 -5.46
CA LEU A 51 4.19 -9.42 -5.03
C LEU A 51 4.00 -10.93 -5.08
N THR A 52 4.81 -11.62 -5.88
CA THR A 52 4.79 -13.08 -5.96
C THR A 52 6.13 -13.69 -5.58
N ASP A 53 6.09 -14.93 -5.10
CA ASP A 53 7.24 -15.84 -5.01
C ASP A 53 6.92 -17.06 -5.86
N ASN A 54 7.54 -17.13 -7.04
CA ASN A 54 7.13 -18.07 -8.10
C ASN A 54 5.63 -17.88 -8.42
N ASP A 55 4.85 -18.96 -8.35
CA ASP A 55 3.41 -18.95 -8.63
C ASP A 55 2.57 -18.55 -7.40
N ARG A 56 3.21 -18.32 -6.24
CA ARG A 56 2.51 -17.97 -5.00
C ARG A 56 2.34 -16.47 -4.86
N TRP A 57 1.11 -16.02 -4.65
CA TRP A 57 0.77 -14.63 -4.44
C TRP A 57 0.95 -14.27 -2.97
N LEU A 58 1.97 -13.46 -2.68
CA LEU A 58 2.31 -13.09 -1.30
C LEU A 58 1.45 -11.95 -0.80
N ALA A 59 1.30 -10.91 -1.62
CA ALA A 59 0.50 -9.73 -1.29
C ALA A 59 0.16 -8.91 -2.54
N SER A 60 -0.92 -8.14 -2.45
CA SER A 60 -1.31 -7.13 -3.41
C SER A 60 -1.61 -5.80 -2.71
N CYS A 61 -1.47 -4.69 -3.42
CA CYS A 61 -2.00 -3.40 -2.97
C CYS A 61 -2.44 -2.53 -4.15
N GLY A 62 -3.33 -1.60 -3.89
CA GLY A 62 -3.75 -0.57 -4.82
C GLY A 62 -3.00 0.74 -4.57
N VAL A 63 -2.80 1.53 -5.62
CA VAL A 63 -2.19 2.86 -5.57
C VAL A 63 -2.97 3.86 -6.42
N ARG A 64 -3.12 5.08 -5.92
CA ARG A 64 -3.68 6.23 -6.66
C ARG A 64 -2.87 7.49 -6.37
N GLY A 65 -2.49 8.24 -7.41
CA GLY A 65 -1.89 9.57 -7.23
C GLY A 65 -2.93 10.65 -6.93
N ALA A 66 -2.58 11.61 -6.06
CA ALA A 66 -3.50 12.65 -5.61
C ALA A 66 -3.61 13.85 -6.56
N ALA A 67 -2.75 13.94 -7.58
CA ALA A 67 -2.63 15.09 -8.50
C ALA A 67 -3.97 15.69 -8.94
N ASP A 68 -4.71 14.94 -9.75
CA ASP A 68 -6.01 15.34 -10.32
C ASP A 68 -7.17 14.53 -9.74
N ASN A 69 -6.94 13.80 -8.65
CA ASN A 69 -7.91 12.89 -8.06
C ASN A 69 -8.09 13.17 -6.58
N THR A 70 -9.34 13.20 -6.12
CA THR A 70 -9.66 13.06 -4.70
C THR A 70 -9.32 11.63 -4.25
N LEU A 71 -8.60 11.51 -3.13
CA LEU A 71 -8.26 10.21 -2.54
C LEU A 71 -9.45 9.64 -1.76
N PHE A 72 -9.55 8.32 -1.67
CA PHE A 72 -10.64 7.69 -0.92
C PHE A 72 -10.56 8.05 0.57
N LEU A 73 -9.36 8.08 1.17
CA LEU A 73 -9.17 8.44 2.57
C LEU A 73 -9.51 9.90 2.92
N GLU A 74 -9.68 10.80 1.95
CA GLU A 74 -10.03 12.20 2.22
C GLU A 74 -11.41 12.34 2.89
N GLN A 75 -12.30 11.38 2.72
CA GLN A 75 -13.60 11.35 3.41
C GLN A 75 -13.48 11.27 4.95
N TYR A 76 -12.34 10.82 5.47
CA TYR A 76 -12.07 10.76 6.91
C TYR A 76 -11.43 12.04 7.46
N LEU A 77 -10.99 12.94 6.57
CA LEU A 77 -10.26 14.14 6.93
C LEU A 77 -11.19 15.36 6.93
N ASP A 78 -10.80 16.39 7.68
CA ASP A 78 -11.53 17.67 7.71
C ASP A 78 -11.11 18.63 6.57
N GLY A 79 -10.25 18.18 5.66
CA GLY A 79 -9.76 18.96 4.52
C GLY A 79 -9.00 18.09 3.51
N PRO A 80 -8.59 18.68 2.37
CA PRO A 80 -7.86 17.98 1.34
C PRO A 80 -6.49 17.54 1.84
N ILE A 81 -5.99 16.41 1.34
CA ILE A 81 -4.82 15.73 1.92
C ILE A 81 -3.56 16.61 1.99
N GLU A 82 -3.29 17.42 0.97
CA GLU A 82 -2.14 18.32 0.91
C GLU A 82 -2.19 19.39 2.00
N ALA A 83 -3.38 19.89 2.35
CA ALA A 83 -3.53 20.88 3.41
C ALA A 83 -3.29 20.24 4.78
N VAL A 84 -3.82 19.03 5.00
CA VAL A 84 -3.60 18.26 6.24
C VAL A 84 -2.12 17.92 6.40
N LEU A 85 -1.45 17.49 5.33
CA LEU A 85 -0.02 17.20 5.36
C LEU A 85 0.84 18.46 5.51
N ALA A 86 0.49 19.57 4.86
CA ALA A 86 1.25 20.81 4.94
C ALA A 86 1.30 21.35 6.38
N GLN A 87 0.18 21.27 7.11
CA GLN A 87 0.13 21.60 8.53
C GLN A 87 1.10 20.76 9.37
N ARG A 88 1.29 19.49 9.01
CA ARG A 88 2.18 18.57 9.71
C ARG A 88 3.65 18.75 9.30
N ALA A 89 3.91 18.95 8.01
CA ALA A 89 5.24 19.09 7.43
C ALA A 89 5.85 20.49 7.67
N GLY A 90 5.02 21.50 7.93
CA GLY A 90 5.46 22.89 8.16
C GLY A 90 5.77 23.65 6.87
N HIS A 91 5.37 23.14 5.71
CA HIS A 91 5.51 23.79 4.42
C HIS A 91 4.42 23.33 3.45
N ASP A 92 4.16 24.11 2.40
CA ASP A 92 3.19 23.74 1.37
C ASP A 92 3.64 22.49 0.60
N LEU A 93 2.66 21.67 0.21
CA LEU A 93 2.87 20.40 -0.47
C LEU A 93 2.07 20.33 -1.77
N SER A 94 2.68 19.74 -2.80
CA SER A 94 2.02 19.49 -4.07
C SER A 94 1.31 18.15 -4.06
N ARG A 95 0.03 18.12 -4.44
CA ARG A 95 -0.75 16.88 -4.64
C ARG A 95 -0.10 15.91 -5.64
N ARG A 96 0.70 16.41 -6.57
CA ARG A 96 1.41 15.57 -7.56
C ARG A 96 2.42 14.61 -6.95
N GLN A 97 2.88 14.89 -5.73
CA GLN A 97 3.90 14.09 -5.04
C GLN A 97 3.31 13.23 -3.91
N ILE A 98 1.97 13.16 -3.82
CA ILE A 98 1.24 12.39 -2.82
C ILE A 98 0.56 11.21 -3.50
N VAL A 99 0.68 10.01 -2.91
CA VAL A 99 -0.05 8.81 -3.35
C VAL A 99 -0.82 8.19 -2.20
N GLU A 100 -2.03 7.73 -2.50
CA GLU A 100 -2.79 6.82 -1.65
C GLU A 100 -2.38 5.38 -1.91
N VAL A 101 -2.16 4.63 -0.83
CA VAL A 101 -2.03 3.19 -0.85
C VAL A 101 -3.21 2.58 -0.10
N GLY A 102 -3.89 1.66 -0.77
CA GLY A 102 -5.08 0.99 -0.27
C GLY A 102 -5.13 -0.45 -0.77
N ASN A 103 -6.27 -1.13 -0.55
CA ASN A 103 -6.49 -2.51 -0.98
C ASN A 103 -5.36 -3.49 -0.61
N LEU A 104 -4.63 -3.23 0.48
CA LEU A 104 -3.53 -4.09 0.89
C LEU A 104 -4.10 -5.43 1.38
N ALA A 105 -3.79 -6.48 0.66
CA ALA A 105 -4.17 -7.84 0.98
C ALA A 105 -2.92 -8.73 0.89
N GLY A 106 -2.80 -9.72 1.74
CA GLY A 106 -1.66 -10.61 1.67
C GLY A 106 -1.76 -11.79 2.62
N GLU A 107 -0.86 -12.73 2.42
CA GLU A 107 -0.66 -13.84 3.33
C GLU A 107 0.18 -13.40 4.55
N ALA A 108 0.35 -14.31 5.52
CA ALA A 108 1.14 -14.05 6.71
C ALA A 108 2.55 -13.54 6.34
N GLY A 109 2.85 -12.29 6.72
CA GLY A 109 4.12 -11.63 6.42
C GLY A 109 4.22 -10.95 5.05
N GLY A 110 3.31 -11.24 4.11
CA GLY A 110 3.27 -10.64 2.78
C GLY A 110 3.11 -9.11 2.80
N ALA A 111 2.31 -8.59 3.74
CA ALA A 111 2.15 -7.14 3.92
C ALA A 111 3.48 -6.41 4.20
N ARG A 112 4.39 -6.98 5.00
CA ARG A 112 5.69 -6.37 5.27
C ARG A 112 6.58 -6.36 4.02
N LEU A 113 6.57 -7.44 3.25
CA LEU A 113 7.33 -7.51 2.01
C LEU A 113 6.79 -6.52 0.98
N MET A 114 5.47 -6.38 0.89
CA MET A 114 4.82 -5.38 0.04
C MET A 114 5.19 -3.95 0.47
N ILE A 115 5.17 -3.63 1.76
CA ILE A 115 5.60 -2.30 2.26
C ILE A 115 7.04 -2.01 1.84
N LEU A 116 7.95 -2.98 1.98
CA LEU A 116 9.36 -2.81 1.58
C LEU A 116 9.50 -2.57 0.07
N ALA A 117 8.88 -3.42 -0.76
CA ALA A 117 8.95 -3.32 -2.21
C ALA A 117 8.35 -1.99 -2.71
N LEU A 118 7.19 -1.63 -2.18
CA LEU A 118 6.48 -0.40 -2.55
C LEU A 118 7.24 0.85 -2.07
N THR A 119 7.79 0.86 -0.86
CA THR A 119 8.59 2.01 -0.37
C THR A 119 9.80 2.27 -1.27
N ARG A 120 10.53 1.21 -1.66
CA ARG A 120 11.64 1.33 -2.62
C ARG A 120 11.16 1.91 -3.95
N TYR A 121 10.08 1.38 -4.51
CA TYR A 121 9.54 1.84 -5.79
C TYR A 121 9.09 3.31 -5.75
N LEU A 122 8.34 3.70 -4.73
CA LEU A 122 7.85 5.07 -4.58
C LEU A 122 9.01 6.06 -4.43
N ALA A 123 10.04 5.70 -3.66
CA ALA A 123 11.24 6.53 -3.49
C ALA A 123 12.00 6.75 -4.80
N GLN A 124 12.08 5.71 -5.63
CA GLN A 124 12.70 5.77 -6.95
C GLN A 124 11.84 6.52 -7.98
N SER A 125 10.53 6.61 -7.74
CA SER A 125 9.56 7.27 -8.64
C SER A 125 9.36 8.76 -8.32
N GLY A 126 10.09 9.34 -7.36
CA GLY A 126 9.99 10.75 -6.99
C GLY A 126 8.71 11.11 -6.23
N VAL A 127 8.07 10.13 -5.57
CA VAL A 127 6.95 10.37 -4.67
C VAL A 127 7.49 10.81 -3.32
N ASP A 128 6.92 11.89 -2.76
CA ASP A 128 7.37 12.45 -1.48
C ASP A 128 6.62 11.84 -0.31
N TYR A 129 5.29 11.66 -0.46
CA TYR A 129 4.42 11.22 0.61
C TYR A 129 3.51 10.08 0.18
N VAL A 130 3.40 9.10 1.06
CA VAL A 130 2.42 8.02 0.99
C VAL A 130 1.39 8.21 2.08
N VAL A 131 0.12 8.05 1.74
CA VAL A 131 -1.02 8.12 2.67
C VAL A 131 -1.84 6.86 2.57
N PHE A 132 -2.35 6.36 3.69
CA PHE A 132 -3.04 5.07 3.72
C PHE A 132 -3.94 4.94 4.94
N THR A 133 -4.92 4.03 4.85
CA THR A 133 -5.74 3.62 5.99
C THR A 133 -5.24 2.28 6.53
N ALA A 134 -4.83 2.25 7.80
CA ALA A 134 -4.25 1.06 8.43
C ALA A 134 -5.01 0.61 9.67
N THR A 135 -5.35 -0.68 9.71
CA THR A 135 -5.74 -1.39 10.94
C THR A 135 -4.53 -1.53 11.88
N ARG A 136 -4.79 -1.92 13.14
CA ARG A 136 -3.72 -2.18 14.13
C ARG A 136 -2.69 -3.21 13.67
N GLU A 137 -3.12 -4.22 12.92
CA GLU A 137 -2.22 -5.23 12.36
C GLU A 137 -1.25 -4.61 11.35
N LEU A 138 -1.76 -3.79 10.43
CA LEU A 138 -0.93 -3.09 9.46
C LEU A 138 -0.01 -2.06 10.14
N GLN A 139 -0.47 -1.36 11.16
CA GLN A 139 0.37 -0.48 11.97
C GLN A 139 1.54 -1.26 12.63
N SER A 140 1.28 -2.46 13.14
CA SER A 140 2.35 -3.34 13.67
C SER A 140 3.34 -3.74 12.58
N ALA A 141 2.89 -3.93 11.33
CA ALA A 141 3.79 -4.23 10.21
C ALA A 141 4.76 -3.07 9.94
N PHE A 142 4.31 -1.81 9.95
CA PHE A 142 5.19 -0.63 9.85
C PHE A 142 6.18 -0.54 11.01
N SER A 143 5.69 -0.68 12.26
CA SER A 143 6.55 -0.63 13.45
C SER A 143 7.65 -1.69 13.43
N ARG A 144 7.35 -2.92 13.00
CA ARG A 144 8.35 -4.01 12.85
C ARG A 144 9.40 -3.75 11.77
N LEU A 145 9.14 -2.83 10.83
CA LEU A 145 10.09 -2.38 9.82
C LEU A 145 10.89 -1.15 10.29
N GLY A 146 10.62 -0.63 11.49
CA GLY A 146 11.21 0.62 11.99
C GLY A 146 10.68 1.86 11.26
N LEU A 147 9.48 1.76 10.68
CA LEU A 147 8.82 2.87 10.00
C LEU A 147 7.79 3.51 10.94
N GLU A 148 7.84 4.84 11.04
CA GLU A 148 7.00 5.63 11.95
C GLU A 148 6.11 6.60 11.16
N PRO A 149 4.98 6.12 10.60
CA PRO A 149 4.06 6.99 9.90
C PRO A 149 3.32 7.91 10.88
N TRP A 150 2.99 9.12 10.42
CA TRP A 150 2.22 10.11 11.16
C TRP A 150 0.74 9.75 11.16
N PHE A 151 0.15 9.66 12.33
CA PHE A 151 -1.31 9.60 12.48
C PHE A 151 -1.93 10.92 12.00
N LEU A 152 -2.97 10.83 11.18
CA LEU A 152 -3.73 12.00 10.70
C LEU A 152 -5.14 12.06 11.30
N ALA A 153 -5.89 10.95 11.25
CA ALA A 153 -7.26 10.89 11.74
C ALA A 153 -7.73 9.45 11.95
N ASP A 154 -8.77 9.24 12.76
CA ASP A 154 -9.46 7.95 12.84
C ASP A 154 -10.30 7.71 11.58
N ALA A 155 -10.26 6.50 11.02
CA ALA A 155 -11.12 6.13 9.90
C ALA A 155 -12.44 5.57 10.43
N SER A 156 -13.42 6.45 10.64
CA SER A 156 -14.74 6.07 11.16
C SER A 156 -15.66 5.54 10.07
N ALA A 157 -16.29 4.38 10.30
CA ALA A 157 -17.31 3.80 9.42
C ALA A 157 -18.50 4.76 9.18
N LEU A 158 -18.76 5.68 10.12
CA LEU A 158 -19.84 6.67 9.99
C LEU A 158 -19.64 7.59 8.77
N LYS A 159 -18.40 7.76 8.30
CA LYS A 159 -18.09 8.55 7.11
C LYS A 159 -18.44 7.84 5.80
N LEU A 160 -18.67 6.52 5.84
CA LEU A 160 -19.01 5.72 4.66
C LEU A 160 -20.52 5.62 4.37
N GLY A 161 -21.38 6.01 5.32
CA GLY A 161 -22.83 5.81 5.18
C GLY A 161 -23.20 4.34 4.93
N ASP A 162 -24.02 4.09 3.89
CA ASP A 162 -24.51 2.75 3.56
C ASP A 162 -23.39 1.78 3.14
N ASP A 163 -22.30 2.29 2.54
CA ASP A 163 -21.18 1.48 2.10
C ASP A 163 -20.44 0.80 3.27
N ALA A 164 -20.60 1.30 4.50
CA ALA A 164 -19.99 0.74 5.70
C ALA A 164 -20.30 -0.76 5.89
N GLN A 165 -21.48 -1.22 5.47
CA GLN A 165 -21.91 -2.60 5.61
C GLN A 165 -21.05 -3.57 4.78
N GLU A 166 -20.51 -3.09 3.65
CA GLU A 166 -19.69 -3.91 2.76
C GLU A 166 -18.31 -4.20 3.35
N TRP A 167 -17.89 -3.46 4.37
CA TRP A 167 -16.60 -3.64 5.03
C TRP A 167 -16.64 -4.67 6.16
N GLY A 168 -17.79 -5.30 6.43
CA GLY A 168 -17.94 -6.35 7.44
C GLY A 168 -17.40 -5.90 8.81
N ARG A 169 -16.37 -6.60 9.29
CA ARG A 169 -15.70 -6.34 10.58
C ARG A 169 -14.47 -5.44 10.46
N TYR A 170 -14.11 -4.95 9.28
CA TYR A 170 -12.88 -4.16 9.08
C TYR A 170 -12.78 -2.98 10.04
N TYR A 171 -13.85 -2.20 10.19
CA TYR A 171 -13.89 -1.03 11.09
C TYR A 171 -13.90 -1.38 12.59
N GLN A 172 -14.24 -2.62 12.96
CA GLN A 172 -14.11 -3.08 14.36
C GLN A 172 -12.65 -3.10 14.80
N ASN A 173 -11.71 -3.20 13.83
CA ASN A 173 -10.27 -3.16 14.08
C ASN A 173 -9.71 -1.73 14.23
N LYS A 174 -10.58 -0.72 14.30
CA LYS A 174 -10.25 0.70 14.49
C LYS A 174 -9.16 1.17 13.52
N PRO A 175 -9.42 1.11 12.20
CA PRO A 175 -8.49 1.64 11.22
C PRO A 175 -8.31 3.16 11.42
N ALA A 176 -7.14 3.66 11.07
CA ALA A 176 -6.83 5.08 11.09
C ALA A 176 -6.07 5.49 9.82
N VAL A 177 -6.17 6.77 9.47
CA VAL A 177 -5.45 7.39 8.36
C VAL A 177 -4.06 7.80 8.83
N PHE A 178 -3.07 7.43 8.04
CA PHE A 178 -1.67 7.73 8.28
C PHE A 178 -1.02 8.33 7.04
N ALA A 179 0.10 9.01 7.27
CA ALA A 179 1.01 9.49 6.25
C ALA A 179 2.46 9.16 6.57
N GLY A 180 3.31 9.00 5.56
CA GLY A 180 4.74 8.86 5.76
C GLY A 180 5.52 9.56 4.65
N SER A 181 6.65 10.16 5.01
CA SER A 181 7.65 10.57 4.03
C SER A 181 8.27 9.32 3.41
N VAL A 182 8.16 9.20 2.10
CA VAL A 182 8.69 8.06 1.34
C VAL A 182 10.21 8.04 1.41
N GLN A 183 10.87 9.18 1.26
CA GLN A 183 12.33 9.27 1.34
C GLN A 183 12.86 8.93 2.73
N ALA A 184 12.23 9.44 3.79
CA ALA A 184 12.63 9.08 5.15
C ALA A 184 12.45 7.58 5.42
N GLY A 185 11.32 7.01 4.99
CA GLY A 185 11.07 5.57 5.10
C GLY A 185 12.09 4.74 4.31
N TRP A 186 12.47 5.19 3.12
CA TRP A 186 13.48 4.54 2.31
C TRP A 186 14.87 4.58 2.98
N GLN A 187 15.28 5.73 3.51
CA GLN A 187 16.53 5.86 4.27
C GLN A 187 16.54 4.95 5.52
N ALA A 188 15.42 4.88 6.25
CA ALA A 188 15.28 4.00 7.42
C ALA A 188 15.41 2.52 7.06
N ILE A 189 14.93 2.12 5.88
CA ILE A 189 15.10 0.75 5.35
C ILE A 189 16.57 0.51 4.96
N GLN A 190 17.20 1.46 4.26
CA GLN A 190 18.60 1.36 3.83
C GLN A 190 19.58 1.25 5.02
N ALA A 191 19.26 1.91 6.14
CA ALA A 191 20.03 1.84 7.37
C ALA A 191 19.99 0.46 8.06
N GLN A 192 19.12 -0.46 7.60
CA GLN A 192 18.94 -1.79 8.19
C GLN A 192 19.42 -2.89 7.23
N PRO A 193 20.63 -3.46 7.43
CA PRO A 193 21.21 -4.45 6.50
C PRO A 193 20.33 -5.69 6.28
N VAL A 194 19.56 -6.10 7.29
CA VAL A 194 18.62 -7.23 7.18
C VAL A 194 17.50 -6.94 6.19
N LEU A 195 16.92 -5.73 6.22
CA LEU A 195 15.85 -5.34 5.30
C LEU A 195 16.39 -5.19 3.87
N MET A 196 17.59 -4.64 3.72
CA MET A 196 18.25 -4.56 2.42
C MET A 196 18.53 -5.92 1.80
N ARG A 197 18.89 -6.93 2.62
CA ARG A 197 19.07 -8.31 2.15
C ARG A 197 17.74 -8.98 1.76
N ILE A 198 16.64 -8.66 2.45
CA ILE A 198 15.31 -9.12 2.04
C ILE A 198 14.91 -8.46 0.71
N LEU A 199 15.13 -7.16 0.59
CA LEU A 199 14.85 -6.40 -0.64
C LEU A 199 15.67 -6.87 -1.83
N SER A 200 16.92 -7.32 -1.64
CA SER A 200 17.71 -7.88 -2.75
C SER A 200 17.15 -9.18 -3.31
N ALA A 201 16.23 -9.84 -2.58
CA ALA A 201 15.50 -11.00 -3.07
C ALA A 201 14.22 -10.63 -3.83
N ILE A 202 13.84 -9.34 -3.87
CA ILE A 202 12.72 -8.82 -4.64
C ILE A 202 13.29 -8.15 -5.90
N ALA A 203 12.79 -8.53 -7.08
CA ALA A 203 13.24 -7.97 -8.35
C ALA A 203 13.22 -6.43 -8.31
N PRO A 204 14.31 -5.75 -8.71
CA PRO A 204 14.40 -4.31 -8.62
C PRO A 204 13.45 -3.61 -9.60
N GLU A 205 13.19 -4.23 -10.75
CA GLU A 205 12.36 -3.70 -11.81
C GLU A 205 10.90 -4.07 -11.61
N ILE A 206 10.01 -3.11 -11.85
CA ILE A 206 8.60 -3.42 -12.03
C ILE A 206 8.44 -4.05 -13.41
N THR A 207 7.90 -5.27 -13.43
CA THR A 207 7.39 -5.81 -14.68
C THR A 207 5.97 -5.28 -14.88
N ASP A 208 5.77 -4.47 -15.90
CA ASP A 208 4.42 -4.12 -16.35
C ASP A 208 3.81 -5.38 -16.97
N VAL A 209 2.66 -5.80 -16.44
CA VAL A 209 1.86 -6.87 -17.03
C VAL A 209 0.74 -6.17 -17.81
N VAL A 210 0.89 -6.14 -19.14
CA VAL A 210 -0.13 -5.63 -20.09
C VAL A 210 -1.12 -6.74 -20.40
#